data_AF-A0A9P7FDW5-F1
#
_entry.id   AF-A0A9P7FDW5-F1
#
_cell.length_a   1.000
_cell.length_b   1.000
_cell.length_c   1.000
_cell.angle_alpha   90.00
_cell.angle_beta   90.00
_cell.angle_gamma   90.00
#
_symmetry.space_group_name_H-M   'P 1'
#
loop_
_entity.id
_entity.type
_entity.pdbx_description
1 polymer ?
#
loop_
_entity_poly.entity_id
_entity_poly.type
_entity_poly.pdbx_seq_one_letter_code
_entity_poly.pdbx_strand_id
1 'polypeptide(L)'
;MNRRLLIFVAACVPGSSSTPFIHLLCMPTWTIISPCEKDYDHPMRMYIFRVMQTVYRMLDSSNEPSSVDEGKHIATLGYAMSQEKPGSPDLSSVVIHFRLSTQSVTQFVVTTSPLQFVDMARNICIPVPCDLAVSVIADIDEFVFARSTSFRELNNPGPVEECDLARRIWKQVQAKRYHRRLLQQEVIGDIIDIACLRTRSPRCSICDSNLIHCNSCQVASCESDNCPGSSEPPLTWCSRHEKEVLCFPCLEEWGCTGEIEKCPACKSWCCTRNMSSCNGHPIDIQLIPGLPGSKSVLPNLIVAYAKSERVHSPKRGCCMKCELPGWRNCNSTLCWSKTICPECASGGVACLCQEVWACDLCAEHSPGVVIRCPRCNRPFCSSCSYIDECQECHRAHLCYDCAEEESDVDDGVMMERPKFVASCGSCQAKVCDRCVSDSAFSCSGCSKRLCTSCRMSLCDDCRQWSGSDDEESETSGDTGALDV
;
A
#
# COMPACT_ATOMS: atom_id res chain seq x y z
N MET A 1 -22.33 9.78 -13.43
CA MET A 1 -21.95 8.92 -14.58
C MET A 1 -23.13 8.83 -15.55
N ASN A 2 -22.95 9.30 -16.78
CA ASN A 2 -23.98 9.22 -17.83
C ASN A 2 -24.19 7.75 -18.23
N ARG A 3 -25.38 7.19 -17.96
CA ARG A 3 -25.82 5.89 -18.49
C ARG A 3 -26.06 6.04 -20.00
N ARG A 4 -25.00 5.95 -20.82
CA ARG A 4 -25.15 5.81 -22.27
C ARG A 4 -25.58 4.37 -22.56
N LEU A 5 -26.75 4.24 -23.17
CA LEU A 5 -27.31 2.99 -23.68
C LEU A 5 -26.36 2.42 -24.74
N LEU A 6 -25.63 1.35 -24.43
CA LEU A 6 -24.92 0.57 -25.44
C LEU A 6 -25.97 -0.24 -26.21
N ILE A 7 -26.31 0.23 -27.42
CA ILE A 7 -27.20 -0.50 -28.33
C ILE A 7 -26.36 -1.60 -28.98
N PHE A 8 -26.60 -2.86 -28.60
CA PHE A 8 -26.08 -4.02 -29.31
C PHE A 8 -27.07 -4.43 -30.40
N VAL A 9 -26.59 -4.49 -31.64
CA VAL A 9 -27.33 -5.05 -32.78
C VAL A 9 -27.20 -6.56 -32.70
N ALA A 10 -28.27 -7.25 -32.30
CA ALA A 10 -28.38 -8.70 -32.48
C ALA A 10 -28.40 -8.97 -33.99
N ALA A 11 -27.35 -9.60 -34.53
CA ALA A 11 -27.32 -10.03 -35.91
C ALA A 11 -28.33 -11.17 -36.10
N CYS A 12 -29.52 -10.86 -36.64
CA CYS A 12 -30.46 -11.88 -37.07
C CYS A 12 -29.87 -12.65 -38.27
N VAL A 13 -29.71 -13.95 -38.13
CA VAL A 13 -29.38 -14.86 -39.24
C VAL A 13 -30.63 -14.98 -40.13
N PRO A 14 -30.59 -14.56 -41.42
CA PRO A 14 -31.74 -14.69 -42.30
C PRO A 14 -31.78 -16.10 -42.88
N GLY A 15 -32.72 -16.95 -42.45
CA GLY A 15 -32.81 -18.29 -43.04
C GLY A 15 -33.76 -19.30 -42.41
N SER A 16 -35.02 -18.96 -42.12
CA SER A 16 -36.10 -19.96 -42.08
C SER A 16 -37.48 -19.32 -42.08
N SER A 17 -38.28 -19.68 -43.08
CA SER A 17 -39.67 -19.29 -43.23
C SER A 17 -40.56 -20.23 -42.41
N SER A 18 -40.75 -19.92 -41.13
CA SER A 18 -41.87 -20.47 -40.35
C SER A 18 -42.31 -19.45 -39.30
N THR A 19 -43.61 -19.13 -39.35
CA THR A 19 -44.47 -18.39 -38.39
C THR A 19 -43.80 -17.70 -37.19
N PRO A 20 -43.96 -16.36 -37.01
CA PRO A 20 -43.35 -15.65 -35.90
C PRO A 20 -44.14 -15.88 -34.61
N PHE A 21 -43.72 -16.87 -33.82
CA PHE A 21 -43.94 -16.76 -32.37
C PHE A 21 -43.05 -15.62 -31.89
N ILE A 22 -43.65 -14.46 -31.62
CA ILE A 22 -42.97 -13.37 -30.91
C ILE A 22 -42.83 -13.84 -29.46
N HIS A 23 -41.82 -14.66 -29.20
CA HIS A 23 -41.24 -14.73 -27.87
C HIS A 23 -40.74 -13.31 -27.59
N LEU A 24 -41.39 -12.62 -26.66
CA LEU A 24 -40.79 -11.46 -26.00
C LEU A 24 -39.50 -11.97 -25.34
N LEU A 25 -38.41 -11.91 -26.10
CA LEU A 25 -37.07 -12.15 -25.58
C LEU A 25 -36.82 -11.06 -24.55
N CYS A 26 -36.88 -11.43 -23.27
CA CYS A 26 -36.42 -10.57 -22.20
C CYS A 26 -35.02 -10.10 -22.56
N MET A 27 -34.85 -8.79 -22.80
CA MET A 27 -33.52 -8.25 -23.09
C MET A 27 -32.64 -8.54 -21.87
N PRO A 28 -31.47 -9.17 -22.06
CA PRO A 28 -30.59 -9.47 -20.95
C PRO A 28 -30.23 -8.16 -20.22
N THR A 29 -30.37 -8.16 -18.90
CA THR A 29 -29.89 -7.04 -18.09
C THR A 29 -28.38 -7.16 -17.97
N TRP A 30 -27.67 -6.19 -18.55
CA TRP A 30 -26.21 -6.14 -18.50
C TRP A 30 -25.74 -5.41 -17.26
N THR A 31 -24.86 -6.05 -16.48
CA THR A 31 -24.13 -5.38 -15.40
C THR A 31 -22.72 -5.09 -15.88
N ILE A 32 -22.27 -3.85 -15.72
CA ILE A 32 -20.94 -3.40 -16.14
C ILE A 32 -20.04 -3.27 -14.90
N ILE A 33 -18.91 -3.96 -14.93
CA ILE A 33 -17.81 -3.81 -13.98
C ILE A 33 -16.68 -3.12 -14.74
N SER A 34 -16.40 -1.89 -14.36
CA SER A 34 -15.25 -1.14 -14.87
C SER A 34 -14.18 -1.19 -13.80
N PRO A 35 -13.16 -2.07 -13.89
CA PRO A 35 -11.95 -1.92 -13.09
C PRO A 35 -11.31 -0.59 -13.52
N CYS A 36 -11.63 0.49 -12.80
CA CYS A 36 -11.29 1.85 -13.19
C CYS A 36 -9.80 2.12 -12.95
N GLU A 37 -9.24 3.15 -13.58
CA GLU A 37 -7.84 3.59 -13.40
C GLU A 37 -7.48 3.90 -11.93
N LYS A 38 -8.48 4.15 -11.08
CA LYS A 38 -8.30 4.43 -9.65
C LYS A 38 -8.39 3.19 -8.75
N ASP A 39 -8.81 2.05 -9.30
CA ASP A 39 -9.13 0.84 -8.56
C ASP A 39 -8.01 -0.19 -8.68
N TYR A 40 -6.79 0.21 -8.29
CA TYR A 40 -5.59 -0.61 -8.34
C TYR A 40 -5.76 -1.98 -7.64
N ASP A 41 -6.69 -2.06 -6.67
CA ASP A 41 -6.95 -3.23 -5.83
C ASP A 41 -8.07 -4.16 -6.34
N HIS A 42 -8.66 -3.92 -7.52
CA HIS A 42 -9.74 -4.79 -7.99
C HIS A 42 -9.21 -6.21 -8.32
N PRO A 43 -9.76 -7.29 -7.73
CA PRO A 43 -9.18 -8.64 -7.85
C PRO A 43 -9.15 -9.18 -9.29
N MET A 44 -10.08 -8.76 -10.15
CA MET A 44 -10.10 -9.17 -11.57
C MET A 44 -9.13 -8.40 -12.46
N ARG A 45 -8.44 -7.38 -11.93
CA ARG A 45 -7.59 -6.50 -12.75
C ARG A 45 -6.47 -7.28 -13.46
N MET A 46 -5.76 -8.13 -12.73
CA MET A 46 -4.69 -8.97 -13.31
C MET A 46 -5.23 -9.99 -14.32
N TYR A 47 -6.38 -10.60 -14.04
CA TYR A 47 -7.01 -11.56 -14.96
C TYR A 47 -7.42 -10.89 -16.27
N ILE A 48 -8.10 -9.74 -16.19
CA ILE A 48 -8.50 -8.95 -17.35
C ILE A 48 -7.26 -8.46 -18.12
N PHE A 49 -6.21 -8.02 -17.43
CA PHE A 49 -4.95 -7.63 -18.04
C PHE A 49 -4.31 -8.78 -18.84
N ARG A 50 -4.24 -10.00 -18.29
CA ARG A 50 -3.69 -11.16 -19.02
C ARG A 50 -4.49 -11.49 -20.28
N VAL A 51 -5.83 -11.42 -20.21
CA VAL A 51 -6.69 -11.58 -21.39
C VAL A 51 -6.39 -10.48 -22.41
N MET A 52 -6.35 -9.22 -21.97
CA MET A 52 -6.06 -8.07 -22.82
C MET A 52 -4.72 -8.20 -23.53
N GLN A 53 -3.65 -8.49 -22.78
CA GLN A 53 -2.31 -8.69 -23.32
C GLN A 53 -2.29 -9.80 -24.38
N THR A 54 -2.96 -10.92 -24.12
CA THR A 54 -3.07 -12.02 -25.10
C THR A 54 -3.81 -11.60 -26.36
N VAL A 55 -4.93 -10.88 -26.22
CA VAL A 55 -5.73 -10.38 -27.35
C VAL A 55 -4.90 -9.44 -28.22
N TYR A 56 -4.24 -8.44 -27.63
CA TYR A 56 -3.41 -7.50 -28.38
C TYR A 56 -2.21 -8.20 -29.02
N ARG A 57 -1.50 -9.08 -28.30
CA ARG A 57 -0.39 -9.86 -28.86
C ARG A 57 -0.79 -10.62 -30.13
N MET A 58 -2.00 -11.18 -30.16
CA MET A 58 -2.50 -11.97 -31.28
C MET A 58 -3.06 -11.12 -32.43
N LEU A 59 -3.75 -10.02 -32.13
CA LEU A 59 -4.56 -9.29 -33.13
C LEU A 59 -3.96 -7.94 -33.53
N ASP A 60 -3.20 -7.30 -32.64
CA ASP A 60 -2.61 -5.97 -32.79
C ASP A 60 -1.39 -5.78 -31.86
N SER A 61 -0.30 -6.48 -32.16
CA SER A 61 0.89 -6.52 -31.32
C SER A 61 1.55 -5.15 -31.13
N SER A 62 1.28 -4.19 -32.03
CA SER A 62 1.77 -2.81 -31.91
C SER A 62 1.17 -2.04 -30.74
N ASN A 63 0.04 -2.51 -30.20
CA ASN A 63 -0.65 -1.94 -29.05
C ASN A 63 -0.72 -2.93 -27.88
N GLU A 64 0.17 -3.92 -27.80
CA GLU A 64 0.26 -4.81 -26.63
C GLU A 64 0.61 -4.00 -25.36
N PRO A 65 -0.21 -4.09 -24.30
CA PRO A 65 0.07 -3.38 -23.06
C PRO A 65 1.32 -3.97 -22.38
N SER A 66 2.20 -3.08 -21.95
CA SER A 66 3.47 -3.38 -21.30
C SER A 66 3.32 -3.67 -19.80
N SER A 67 2.30 -3.10 -19.15
CA SER A 67 2.03 -3.30 -17.73
C SER A 67 0.53 -3.14 -17.40
N VAL A 68 0.12 -3.64 -16.23
CA VAL A 68 -1.27 -3.53 -15.74
C VAL A 68 -1.69 -2.07 -15.45
N ASP A 69 -0.72 -1.19 -15.23
CA ASP A 69 -0.93 0.23 -14.92
C ASP A 69 -0.85 1.14 -16.16
N GLU A 70 -0.76 0.57 -17.36
CA GLU A 70 -0.74 1.35 -18.61
C GLU A 70 -2.12 1.99 -18.88
N GLY A 71 -2.25 3.30 -18.67
CA GLY A 71 -3.49 4.07 -18.88
C GLY A 71 -3.92 4.26 -20.35
N LYS A 72 -3.25 3.60 -21.30
CA LYS A 72 -3.62 3.65 -22.72
C LYS A 72 -4.78 2.71 -23.04
N HIS A 73 -5.08 1.74 -22.18
CA HIS A 73 -6.07 0.70 -22.44
C HIS A 73 -7.22 0.77 -21.45
N ILE A 74 -8.44 0.58 -21.95
CA ILE A 74 -9.66 0.54 -21.16
C ILE A 74 -10.29 -0.83 -21.36
N ALA A 75 -10.56 -1.51 -20.24
CA ALA A 75 -11.28 -2.77 -20.20
C ALA A 75 -12.62 -2.61 -19.49
N THR A 76 -13.65 -3.30 -19.98
CA THR A 76 -14.97 -3.31 -19.36
C THR A 76 -15.52 -4.73 -19.35
N LEU A 77 -15.84 -5.24 -18.16
CA LEU A 77 -16.40 -6.57 -17.96
C LEU A 77 -17.93 -6.46 -17.85
N GLY A 78 -18.64 -7.03 -18.82
CA GLY A 78 -20.09 -7.13 -18.86
C GLY A 78 -20.55 -8.57 -18.70
N TYR A 79 -21.71 -8.78 -18.08
CA TYR A 79 -22.34 -10.11 -18.05
C TYR A 79 -23.86 -10.03 -18.10
N ALA A 80 -24.46 -11.14 -18.56
CA ALA A 80 -25.89 -11.35 -18.62
C ALA A 80 -26.29 -12.64 -17.88
N MET A 81 -27.43 -12.59 -17.20
CA MET A 81 -28.02 -13.72 -16.51
C MET A 81 -29.29 -14.15 -17.24
N SER A 82 -29.45 -15.44 -17.52
CA SER A 82 -30.70 -16.02 -18.01
C SER A 82 -31.73 -16.11 -16.89
N GLN A 83 -32.96 -15.70 -17.19
CA GLN A 83 -34.13 -15.83 -16.31
C GLN A 83 -35.12 -16.89 -16.82
N GLU A 84 -34.75 -17.66 -17.85
CA GLU A 84 -35.69 -18.56 -18.54
C GLU A 84 -36.17 -19.72 -17.65
N LYS A 85 -35.39 -20.08 -16.61
CA LYS A 85 -35.74 -21.15 -15.68
C LYS A 85 -36.13 -20.57 -14.31
N PRO A 86 -37.28 -20.97 -13.73
CA PRO A 86 -37.62 -20.70 -12.35
C PRO A 86 -36.55 -21.35 -11.44
N GLY A 87 -35.68 -20.56 -10.82
CA GLY A 87 -34.60 -21.08 -9.98
C GLY A 87 -33.41 -20.14 -9.83
N SER A 88 -32.23 -20.73 -9.64
CA SER A 88 -30.96 -20.00 -9.65
C SER A 88 -30.71 -19.41 -11.03
N PRO A 89 -30.39 -18.12 -11.16
CA PRO A 89 -30.09 -17.52 -12.44
C PRO A 89 -28.84 -18.18 -13.03
N ASP A 90 -28.94 -18.64 -14.27
CA ASP A 90 -27.81 -19.22 -15.01
C ASP A 90 -27.05 -18.07 -15.68
N LEU A 91 -25.71 -18.06 -15.55
CA LEU A 91 -24.87 -17.11 -16.26
C LEU A 91 -24.93 -17.42 -17.75
N SER A 92 -25.57 -16.55 -18.55
CA SER A 92 -25.78 -16.82 -19.98
C SER A 92 -24.57 -16.45 -20.82
N SER A 93 -23.93 -15.34 -20.49
CA SER A 93 -22.76 -14.84 -21.21
C SER A 93 -21.95 -13.87 -20.37
N VAL A 94 -20.62 -14.00 -20.43
CA VAL A 94 -19.67 -12.99 -19.98
C VAL A 94 -18.99 -12.39 -21.21
N VAL A 95 -18.85 -11.07 -21.20
CA VAL A 95 -18.28 -10.30 -22.29
C VAL A 95 -17.25 -9.32 -21.75
N ILE A 96 -16.04 -9.32 -22.31
CA ILE A 96 -14.99 -8.35 -21.98
C ILE A 96 -14.75 -7.46 -23.19
N HIS A 97 -14.92 -6.16 -23.01
CA HIS A 97 -14.64 -5.15 -24.03
C HIS A 97 -13.27 -4.54 -23.79
N PHE A 98 -12.45 -4.46 -24.84
CA PHE A 98 -11.19 -3.72 -24.83
C PHE A 98 -11.22 -2.59 -25.85
N ARG A 99 -10.71 -1.42 -25.45
CA ARG A 99 -10.45 -0.28 -26.35
C ARG A 99 -9.22 0.49 -25.92
N LEU A 100 -8.65 1.24 -26.84
CA LEU A 100 -7.66 2.27 -26.49
C LEU A 100 -8.38 3.49 -25.89
N SER A 101 -7.72 4.19 -24.97
CA SER A 101 -8.24 5.42 -24.35
C SER A 101 -8.47 6.54 -25.36
N THR A 102 -7.74 6.52 -26.47
CA THR A 102 -7.90 7.43 -27.62
C THR A 102 -9.05 7.06 -28.54
N GLN A 103 -9.65 5.87 -28.39
CA GLN A 103 -10.73 5.38 -29.24
C GLN A 103 -12.08 5.46 -28.51
N SER A 104 -13.12 5.90 -29.22
CA SER A 104 -14.50 5.94 -28.70
C SER A 104 -15.25 4.61 -28.85
N VAL A 105 -14.73 3.68 -29.64
CA VAL A 105 -15.37 2.41 -30.01
C VAL A 105 -14.58 1.24 -29.43
N THR A 106 -15.29 0.18 -29.03
CA THR A 106 -14.69 -1.10 -28.62
C THR A 106 -13.95 -1.74 -29.80
N GLN A 107 -12.66 -2.01 -29.63
CA GLN A 107 -11.83 -2.65 -30.66
C GLN A 107 -11.96 -4.18 -30.61
N PHE A 108 -11.91 -4.74 -29.40
CA PHE A 108 -11.97 -6.19 -29.20
C PHE A 108 -13.05 -6.59 -28.21
N VAL A 109 -13.69 -7.73 -28.47
CA VAL A 109 -14.69 -8.35 -27.59
C VAL A 109 -14.28 -9.78 -27.30
N VAL A 110 -14.27 -10.17 -26.03
CA VAL A 110 -14.10 -11.56 -25.62
C VAL A 110 -15.44 -12.07 -25.12
N THR A 111 -15.97 -13.12 -25.74
CA THR A 111 -17.20 -13.79 -25.26
C THR A 111 -16.83 -15.13 -24.65
N THR A 112 -17.48 -15.53 -23.55
CA THR A 112 -17.21 -16.83 -22.90
C THR A 112 -18.13 -17.96 -23.37
N SER A 113 -19.20 -17.65 -24.11
CA SER A 113 -20.13 -18.63 -24.69
C SER A 113 -20.65 -18.19 -26.06
N PRO A 114 -20.10 -18.70 -27.19
CA PRO A 114 -18.90 -19.53 -27.26
C PRO A 114 -17.64 -18.75 -26.87
N LEU A 115 -16.59 -19.47 -26.45
CA LEU A 115 -15.33 -18.87 -26.04
C LEU A 115 -14.50 -18.41 -27.25
N GLN A 116 -14.51 -17.10 -27.54
CA GLN A 116 -13.84 -16.53 -28.72
C GLN A 116 -13.42 -15.06 -28.52
N PHE A 117 -12.42 -14.64 -29.28
CA PHE A 117 -12.05 -13.25 -29.47
C PHE A 117 -12.67 -12.71 -30.76
N VAL A 118 -13.24 -11.52 -30.69
CA VAL A 118 -13.84 -10.81 -31.83
C VAL A 118 -13.11 -9.49 -32.03
N ASP A 119 -12.51 -9.32 -33.21
CA ASP A 119 -11.99 -8.03 -33.69
C ASP A 119 -13.13 -7.28 -34.36
N MET A 120 -13.61 -6.20 -33.73
CA MET A 120 -14.75 -5.41 -34.22
C MET A 120 -14.39 -4.58 -35.44
N ALA A 121 -13.12 -4.19 -35.60
CA ALA A 121 -12.67 -3.40 -36.74
C ALA A 121 -12.57 -4.25 -38.01
N ARG A 122 -12.14 -5.50 -37.86
CA ARG A 122 -11.99 -6.46 -38.98
C ARG A 122 -13.18 -7.40 -39.13
N ASN A 123 -14.07 -7.45 -38.14
CA ASN A 123 -15.18 -8.42 -38.03
C ASN A 123 -14.70 -9.88 -38.15
N ILE A 124 -13.63 -10.22 -37.42
CA ILE A 124 -13.01 -11.55 -37.40
C ILE A 124 -13.18 -12.19 -36.03
N CYS A 125 -13.51 -13.48 -36.00
CA CYS A 125 -13.56 -14.30 -34.79
C CYS A 125 -12.39 -15.29 -34.75
N ILE A 126 -11.68 -15.36 -33.62
CA ILE A 126 -10.57 -16.29 -33.40
C ILE A 126 -10.83 -17.08 -32.10
N PRO A 127 -10.55 -18.40 -32.06
CA PRO A 127 -10.65 -19.17 -30.82
C PRO A 127 -9.66 -18.66 -29.77
N VAL A 128 -10.08 -18.70 -28.50
CA VAL A 128 -9.21 -18.35 -27.37
C VAL A 128 -8.14 -19.43 -27.18
N PRO A 129 -6.87 -19.08 -26.97
CA PRO A 129 -5.82 -20.05 -26.64
C PRO A 129 -6.19 -20.91 -25.42
N CYS A 130 -5.93 -22.22 -25.50
CA CYS A 130 -6.32 -23.18 -24.45
C CYS A 130 -5.80 -22.80 -23.05
N ASP A 131 -4.56 -22.31 -22.96
CA ASP A 131 -3.94 -21.96 -21.69
C ASP A 131 -4.66 -20.80 -20.99
N LEU A 132 -5.15 -19.83 -21.78
CA LEU A 132 -5.94 -18.70 -21.29
C LEU A 132 -7.36 -19.15 -20.91
N ALA A 133 -7.95 -20.04 -21.73
CA ALA A 133 -9.28 -20.58 -21.52
C ALA A 133 -9.41 -21.33 -20.18
N VAL A 134 -8.48 -22.23 -19.89
CA VAL A 134 -8.57 -23.12 -18.72
C VAL A 134 -8.34 -22.39 -17.41
N SER A 135 -7.44 -21.41 -17.38
CA SER A 135 -7.03 -20.76 -16.14
C SER A 135 -7.71 -19.41 -15.94
N VAL A 136 -7.48 -18.45 -16.85
CA VAL A 136 -7.87 -17.04 -16.65
C VAL A 136 -9.36 -16.82 -16.88
N ILE A 137 -9.93 -17.40 -17.94
CA ILE A 137 -11.34 -17.22 -18.26
C ILE A 137 -12.23 -17.92 -17.22
N ALA A 138 -11.86 -19.13 -16.81
CA ALA A 138 -12.57 -19.85 -15.74
C ALA A 138 -12.62 -19.05 -14.43
N ASP A 139 -11.53 -18.34 -14.08
CA ASP A 139 -11.47 -17.46 -12.92
C ASP A 139 -12.42 -16.26 -13.04
N ILE A 140 -12.50 -15.64 -14.22
CA ILE A 140 -13.43 -14.54 -14.51
C ILE A 140 -14.88 -15.03 -14.43
N ASP A 141 -15.21 -16.17 -15.04
CA ASP A 141 -16.56 -16.73 -15.02
C ASP A 141 -17.00 -17.10 -13.59
N GLU A 142 -16.12 -17.71 -12.78
CA GLU A 142 -16.44 -18.06 -11.40
C GLU A 142 -16.63 -16.80 -10.53
N PHE A 143 -15.81 -15.76 -10.73
CA PHE A 143 -16.00 -14.47 -10.07
C PHE A 143 -17.34 -13.83 -10.44
N VAL A 144 -17.65 -13.75 -11.74
CA VAL A 144 -18.90 -13.16 -12.23
C VAL A 144 -20.12 -13.93 -11.70
N PHE A 145 -20.05 -15.26 -11.70
CA PHE A 145 -21.10 -16.10 -11.13
C PHE A 145 -21.29 -15.82 -9.62
N ALA A 146 -20.22 -15.83 -8.83
CA ALA A 146 -20.27 -15.54 -7.40
C ALA A 146 -20.78 -14.13 -7.10
N ARG A 147 -20.42 -13.16 -7.94
CA ARG A 147 -20.90 -11.79 -7.83
C ARG A 147 -22.39 -11.67 -8.14
N SER A 148 -22.85 -12.29 -9.21
CA SER A 148 -24.25 -12.25 -9.63
C SER A 148 -25.19 -12.84 -8.57
N THR A 149 -24.73 -13.85 -7.84
CA THR A 149 -25.46 -14.48 -6.74
C THR A 149 -25.44 -13.62 -5.48
N SER A 150 -24.30 -12.99 -5.15
CA SER A 150 -24.16 -12.12 -3.98
C SER A 150 -24.97 -10.82 -4.09
N PHE A 151 -25.10 -10.25 -5.28
CA PHE A 151 -25.82 -8.97 -5.49
C PHE A 151 -27.33 -9.08 -5.19
N ARG A 152 -27.91 -10.29 -5.20
CA ARG A 152 -29.31 -10.51 -4.81
C ARG A 152 -29.56 -10.33 -3.32
N GLU A 153 -28.54 -10.51 -2.49
CA GLU A 153 -28.67 -10.43 -1.02
C GLU A 153 -28.50 -8.99 -0.51
N LEU A 154 -27.84 -8.12 -1.28
CA LEU A 154 -27.51 -6.76 -0.89
C LEU A 154 -28.42 -5.77 -1.62
N ASN A 155 -29.39 -5.18 -0.90
CA ASN A 155 -30.27 -4.15 -1.41
C ASN A 155 -29.45 -2.86 -1.71
N ASN A 156 -29.03 -2.68 -2.98
CA ASN A 156 -28.32 -1.50 -3.51
C ASN A 156 -27.01 -1.12 -2.79
N PRO A 157 -25.87 -1.74 -3.15
CA PRO A 157 -24.57 -1.26 -2.67
C PRO A 157 -24.23 0.12 -3.27
N GLY A 158 -23.64 0.98 -2.45
CA GLY A 158 -23.15 2.29 -2.87
C GLY A 158 -21.90 2.18 -3.76
N PRO A 159 -21.55 3.20 -4.56
CA PRO A 159 -20.44 3.14 -5.52
C PRO A 159 -19.04 2.98 -4.88
N VAL A 160 -18.85 3.43 -3.63
CA VAL A 160 -17.58 3.25 -2.88
C VAL A 160 -17.40 1.80 -2.41
N GLU A 161 -18.45 0.97 -2.48
CA GLU A 161 -18.42 -0.42 -2.00
C GLU A 161 -17.99 -1.43 -3.07
N GLU A 162 -17.77 -1.02 -4.33
CA GLU A 162 -17.62 -1.98 -5.43
C GLU A 162 -16.32 -2.79 -5.36
N CYS A 163 -15.17 -2.13 -5.15
CA CYS A 163 -13.89 -2.82 -5.01
C CYS A 163 -13.85 -3.70 -3.76
N ASP A 164 -14.41 -3.22 -2.65
CA ASP A 164 -14.49 -3.98 -1.41
C ASP A 164 -15.44 -5.17 -1.53
N LEU A 165 -16.57 -5.00 -2.23
CA LEU A 165 -17.50 -6.08 -2.58
C LEU A 165 -16.82 -7.10 -3.47
N ALA A 166 -16.15 -6.67 -4.55
CA ALA A 166 -15.40 -7.55 -5.44
C ALA A 166 -14.31 -8.32 -4.66
N ARG A 167 -13.55 -7.65 -3.80
CA ARG A 167 -12.52 -8.28 -2.96
C ARG A 167 -13.12 -9.31 -2.01
N ARG A 168 -14.25 -9.00 -1.37
CA ARG A 168 -14.98 -9.95 -0.50
C ARG A 168 -15.48 -11.17 -1.27
N ILE A 169 -16.13 -10.97 -2.42
CA ILE A 169 -16.61 -12.06 -3.29
C ILE A 169 -15.44 -12.93 -3.74
N TRP A 170 -14.34 -12.32 -4.17
CA TRP A 170 -13.20 -13.08 -4.67
C TRP A 170 -12.51 -13.89 -3.57
N LYS A 171 -12.36 -13.33 -2.36
CA LYS A 171 -11.89 -14.10 -1.19
C LYS A 171 -12.78 -15.31 -0.91
N GLN A 172 -14.10 -15.17 -1.02
CA GLN A 172 -15.03 -16.30 -0.86
C GLN A 172 -14.86 -17.36 -1.95
N VAL A 173 -14.68 -16.95 -3.21
CA VAL A 173 -14.39 -17.88 -4.32
C VAL A 173 -13.10 -18.65 -4.04
N GLN A 174 -12.05 -17.95 -3.60
CA GLN A 174 -10.75 -18.57 -3.31
C GLN A 174 -10.80 -19.50 -2.10
N ALA A 175 -11.54 -19.16 -1.05
CA ALA A 175 -11.81 -20.06 0.07
C ALA A 175 -12.57 -21.32 -0.38
N LYS A 176 -13.59 -21.18 -1.23
CA LYS A 176 -14.34 -22.33 -1.78
C LYS A 176 -13.44 -23.24 -2.62
N ARG A 177 -12.56 -22.66 -3.45
CA ARG A 177 -11.55 -23.41 -4.21
C ARG A 177 -10.58 -24.13 -3.30
N TYR A 178 -10.11 -23.45 -2.27
CA TYR A 178 -9.26 -24.03 -1.25
C TYR A 178 -9.89 -25.28 -0.65
N HIS A 179 -11.13 -25.21 -0.18
CA HIS A 179 -11.82 -26.37 0.36
C HIS A 179 -12.05 -27.48 -0.69
N ARG A 180 -12.37 -27.12 -1.94
CA ARG A 180 -12.51 -28.12 -3.03
C ARG A 180 -11.19 -28.88 -3.26
N ARG A 181 -10.05 -28.19 -3.21
CA ARG A 181 -8.72 -28.83 -3.35
C ARG A 181 -8.45 -29.81 -2.22
N LEU A 182 -8.77 -29.43 -0.97
CA LEU A 182 -8.62 -30.32 0.18
C LEU A 182 -9.47 -31.60 0.04
N LEU A 183 -10.70 -31.47 -0.46
CA LEU A 183 -11.55 -32.64 -0.72
C LEU A 183 -10.97 -33.55 -1.81
N GLN A 184 -10.37 -32.98 -2.87
CA GLN A 184 -9.79 -33.73 -3.97
C GLN A 184 -8.50 -34.47 -3.60
N GLN A 185 -7.75 -33.97 -2.62
CA GLN A 185 -6.48 -34.57 -2.20
C GLN A 185 -6.66 -35.79 -1.27
N GLU A 186 -7.90 -36.22 -0.97
CA GLU A 186 -8.24 -37.30 -0.03
C GLU A 186 -7.64 -37.13 1.39
N VAL A 187 -7.05 -35.97 1.68
CA VAL A 187 -6.44 -35.61 2.97
C VAL A 187 -7.47 -35.68 4.10
N ILE A 188 -8.75 -35.64 3.75
CA ILE A 188 -9.87 -35.62 4.69
C ILE A 188 -10.92 -36.62 4.20
N GLY A 189 -10.64 -37.93 4.34
CA GLY A 189 -11.65 -38.96 4.07
C GLY A 189 -12.91 -38.70 4.91
N ASP A 190 -14.11 -38.87 4.30
CA ASP A 190 -15.52 -38.85 4.78
C ASP A 190 -15.95 -38.00 6.00
N ILE A 191 -15.05 -37.27 6.67
CA ILE A 191 -15.23 -36.67 7.99
C ILE A 191 -15.68 -35.20 7.89
N ILE A 192 -15.47 -34.54 6.75
CA ILE A 192 -16.00 -33.19 6.56
C ILE A 192 -17.41 -33.28 5.98
N ASP A 193 -18.37 -32.91 6.83
CA ASP A 193 -19.70 -32.55 6.38
C ASP A 193 -19.59 -31.41 5.35
N ILE A 194 -19.97 -31.68 4.10
CA ILE A 194 -20.02 -30.71 3.01
C ILE A 194 -20.90 -29.50 3.40
N ALA A 195 -21.81 -29.65 4.36
CA ALA A 195 -22.57 -28.55 4.93
C ALA A 195 -21.69 -27.52 5.66
N CYS A 196 -20.60 -27.94 6.33
CA CYS A 196 -19.64 -27.02 6.96
C CYS A 196 -18.91 -26.15 5.93
N LEU A 197 -18.71 -26.64 4.70
CA LEU A 197 -18.13 -25.85 3.60
C LEU A 197 -19.06 -24.76 3.07
N ARG A 198 -20.34 -24.76 3.47
CA ARG A 198 -21.26 -23.66 3.16
C ARG A 198 -21.11 -22.47 4.09
N THR A 199 -20.41 -22.64 5.22
CA THR A 199 -20.16 -21.51 6.11
C THR A 199 -19.12 -20.60 5.47
N ARG A 200 -19.42 -19.29 5.41
CA ARG A 200 -18.53 -18.22 4.92
C ARG A 200 -17.30 -18.02 5.83
N SER A 201 -16.86 -19.05 6.53
CA SER A 201 -15.83 -18.98 7.54
C SER A 201 -14.47 -18.80 6.86
N PRO A 202 -13.71 -17.75 7.22
CA PRO A 202 -12.35 -17.55 6.71
C PRO A 202 -11.34 -18.47 7.42
N ARG A 203 -11.75 -19.68 7.83
CA ARG A 203 -10.94 -20.63 8.61
C ARG A 203 -10.74 -21.94 7.87
N CYS A 204 -9.59 -22.55 8.09
CA CYS A 204 -9.21 -23.85 7.57
C CYS A 204 -10.09 -24.95 8.19
N SER A 205 -10.69 -25.80 7.34
CA SER A 205 -11.54 -26.90 7.82
C SER A 205 -10.77 -28.04 8.51
N ILE A 206 -9.43 -28.08 8.40
CA ILE A 206 -8.61 -29.14 9.00
C ILE A 206 -8.21 -28.77 10.43
N CYS A 207 -7.70 -27.56 10.63
CA CYS A 207 -7.08 -27.15 11.91
C CYS A 207 -7.70 -25.88 12.52
N ASP A 208 -8.78 -25.34 11.94
CA ASP A 208 -9.47 -24.12 12.37
C ASP A 208 -8.58 -22.84 12.41
N SER A 209 -7.36 -22.91 11.87
CA SER A 209 -6.50 -21.73 11.71
C SER A 209 -7.05 -20.79 10.63
N ASN A 210 -6.64 -19.52 10.62
CA ASN A 210 -7.13 -18.59 9.61
C ASN A 210 -6.65 -18.97 8.20
N LEU A 211 -7.43 -18.57 7.20
CA LEU A 211 -7.02 -18.58 5.80
C LEU A 211 -6.33 -17.27 5.45
N ILE A 212 -5.07 -17.37 5.08
CA ILE A 212 -4.28 -16.28 4.52
C ILE A 212 -4.46 -16.25 3.00
N HIS A 213 -4.39 -15.05 2.43
CA HIS A 213 -4.66 -14.83 1.01
C HIS A 213 -3.48 -14.09 0.39
N CYS A 214 -3.08 -14.48 -0.82
CA CYS A 214 -2.11 -13.70 -1.59
C CYS A 214 -2.67 -12.30 -1.92
N ASN A 215 -1.93 -11.24 -1.64
CA ASN A 215 -2.38 -9.87 -1.92
C ASN A 215 -2.63 -9.62 -3.41
N SER A 216 -1.90 -10.30 -4.29
CA SER A 216 -2.02 -10.17 -5.75
C SER A 216 -3.17 -11.02 -6.31
N CYS A 217 -3.08 -12.36 -6.29
CA CYS A 217 -4.10 -13.24 -6.88
C CYS A 217 -5.22 -13.67 -5.92
N GLN A 218 -5.09 -13.36 -4.62
CA GLN A 218 -6.02 -13.75 -3.55
C GLN A 218 -6.18 -15.26 -3.34
N VAL A 219 -5.28 -16.09 -3.91
CA VAL A 219 -5.26 -17.52 -3.60
C VAL A 219 -5.17 -17.74 -2.09
N ALA A 220 -6.02 -18.62 -1.57
CA ALA A 220 -6.12 -18.91 -0.15
C ALA A 220 -5.29 -20.13 0.25
N SER A 221 -4.63 -20.03 1.42
CA SER A 221 -3.87 -21.09 2.09
C SER A 221 -4.17 -21.07 3.58
N CYS A 222 -4.01 -22.22 4.26
CA CYS A 222 -3.96 -22.23 5.71
C CYS A 222 -2.74 -21.45 6.21
N GLU A 223 -2.92 -20.69 7.28
CA GLU A 223 -1.85 -19.97 8.01
C GLU A 223 -0.89 -20.91 8.76
N SER A 224 -1.35 -22.11 9.14
CA SER A 224 -0.53 -23.07 9.88
C SER A 224 0.35 -23.88 8.94
N ASP A 225 1.67 -23.69 9.03
CA ASP A 225 2.67 -24.36 8.19
C ASP A 225 2.66 -25.90 8.27
N ASN A 226 2.12 -26.45 9.38
CA ASN A 226 2.00 -27.90 9.58
C ASN A 226 0.64 -28.45 9.12
N CYS A 227 -0.28 -27.59 8.70
CA CYS A 227 -1.57 -28.03 8.21
C CYS A 227 -1.39 -28.61 6.80
N PRO A 228 -1.97 -29.78 6.47
CA PRO A 228 -2.01 -30.27 5.09
C PRO A 228 -2.66 -29.28 4.11
N GLY A 229 -3.46 -28.35 4.64
CA GLY A 229 -4.02 -27.25 3.89
C GLY A 229 -3.17 -25.98 3.83
N SER A 230 -1.92 -25.96 4.29
CA SER A 230 -0.98 -24.95 3.82
C SER A 230 -0.67 -25.29 2.36
N SER A 231 -1.15 -24.47 1.43
CA SER A 231 -1.33 -24.87 0.04
C SER A 231 -0.06 -24.78 -0.81
N GLU A 232 -0.09 -25.51 -1.93
CA GLU A 232 0.52 -25.12 -3.19
C GLU A 232 -0.41 -24.12 -3.95
N PRO A 233 0.13 -23.03 -4.52
CA PRO A 233 1.49 -22.56 -4.32
C PRO A 233 1.70 -22.09 -2.88
N PRO A 234 2.91 -22.30 -2.32
CA PRO A 234 3.24 -21.79 -1.00
C PRO A 234 3.02 -20.27 -0.96
N LEU A 235 2.61 -19.77 0.20
CA LEU A 235 2.53 -18.35 0.49
C LEU A 235 3.75 -17.93 1.31
N THR A 236 4.27 -16.75 1.05
CA THR A 236 5.33 -16.14 1.83
C THR A 236 4.88 -14.78 2.34
N TRP A 237 5.44 -14.40 3.48
CA TRP A 237 5.11 -13.18 4.20
C TRP A 237 6.31 -12.25 4.11
N CYS A 238 6.05 -10.95 3.98
CA CYS A 238 7.08 -9.97 4.25
C CYS A 238 7.42 -10.01 5.75
N SER A 239 8.70 -10.24 6.08
CA SER A 239 9.20 -10.30 7.46
C SER A 239 8.97 -9.01 8.28
N ARG A 240 8.65 -7.90 7.61
CA ARG A 240 8.41 -6.59 8.22
C ARG A 240 6.96 -6.13 8.09
N HIS A 241 6.20 -6.69 7.16
CA HIS A 241 4.81 -6.35 6.93
C HIS A 241 3.99 -7.63 6.94
N GLU A 242 3.49 -8.02 8.12
CA GLU A 242 2.69 -9.23 8.30
C GLU A 242 1.42 -9.27 7.40
N LYS A 243 1.00 -8.11 6.88
CA LYS A 243 -0.14 -7.99 5.96
C LYS A 243 0.24 -8.19 4.48
N GLU A 244 1.52 -8.22 4.14
CA GLU A 244 2.00 -8.44 2.77
C GLU A 244 2.31 -9.92 2.56
N VAL A 245 1.33 -10.63 1.99
CA VAL A 245 1.43 -12.07 1.69
C VAL A 245 1.39 -12.26 0.19
N LEU A 246 2.36 -12.98 -0.39
CA LEU A 246 2.38 -13.31 -1.82
C LEU A 246 2.56 -14.80 -2.04
N CYS A 247 1.93 -15.35 -3.09
CA CYS A 247 2.21 -16.71 -3.52
C CYS A 247 3.45 -16.75 -4.41
N PHE A 248 4.16 -17.88 -4.42
CA PHE A 248 5.37 -18.05 -5.25
C PHE A 248 5.17 -17.72 -6.74
N PRO A 249 4.09 -18.17 -7.42
CA PRO A 249 3.84 -17.78 -8.81
C PRO A 249 3.69 -16.26 -9.00
N CYS A 250 2.99 -15.57 -8.09
CA CYS A 250 2.89 -14.12 -8.14
C CYS A 250 4.23 -13.44 -7.84
N LEU A 251 5.10 -14.03 -7.00
CA LEU A 251 6.45 -13.52 -6.78
C LEU A 251 7.31 -13.64 -8.05
N GLU A 252 7.22 -14.76 -8.77
CA GLU A 252 8.00 -15.01 -9.99
C GLU A 252 7.55 -14.14 -11.16
N GLU A 253 6.24 -14.01 -11.37
CA GLU A 253 5.67 -13.28 -12.50
C GLU A 253 5.88 -11.76 -12.40
N TRP A 254 6.01 -11.24 -11.18
CA TRP A 254 6.22 -9.81 -10.95
C TRP A 254 7.69 -9.35 -11.10
N GLY A 255 8.64 -10.26 -11.36
CA GLY A 255 10.05 -9.94 -11.65
C GLY A 255 10.73 -9.01 -10.62
N CYS A 256 11.80 -8.30 -11.05
CA CYS A 256 12.51 -7.30 -10.23
C CYS A 256 11.67 -6.06 -9.86
N THR A 257 10.43 -5.97 -10.34
CA THR A 257 9.45 -4.96 -9.88
C THR A 257 8.67 -5.43 -8.65
N GLY A 258 8.86 -6.69 -8.24
CA GLY A 258 8.15 -7.31 -7.12
C GLY A 258 8.35 -6.55 -5.82
N GLU A 259 7.25 -6.34 -5.11
CA GLU A 259 7.30 -5.71 -3.80
C GLU A 259 8.04 -6.57 -2.78
N ILE A 260 8.33 -7.85 -3.00
CA ILE A 260 9.00 -8.74 -2.04
C ILE A 260 10.13 -9.54 -2.69
N GLU A 261 11.33 -9.47 -2.10
CA GLU A 261 12.53 -10.20 -2.52
C GLU A 261 13.11 -11.03 -1.37
N LYS A 262 13.75 -12.15 -1.71
CA LYS A 262 14.42 -13.00 -0.72
C LYS A 262 15.76 -12.39 -0.36
N CYS A 263 15.91 -11.97 0.89
CA CYS A 263 17.17 -11.41 1.38
C CYS A 263 18.30 -12.47 1.22
N PRO A 264 19.42 -12.14 0.55
CA PRO A 264 20.50 -13.09 0.33
C PRO A 264 21.18 -13.53 1.63
N ALA A 265 21.17 -12.68 2.66
CA ALA A 265 21.80 -12.92 3.96
C ALA A 265 20.96 -13.83 4.88
N CYS A 266 19.75 -13.38 5.26
CA CYS A 266 18.92 -14.12 6.23
C CYS A 266 17.93 -15.09 5.58
N LYS A 267 17.86 -15.13 4.24
CA LYS A 267 16.90 -15.94 3.47
C LYS A 267 15.42 -15.62 3.73
N SER A 268 15.10 -14.58 4.51
CA SER A 268 13.72 -14.12 4.71
C SER A 268 13.21 -13.33 3.49
N TRP A 269 11.91 -13.39 3.26
CA TRP A 269 11.24 -12.57 2.25
C TRP A 269 10.99 -11.17 2.83
N CYS A 270 11.49 -10.14 2.17
CA CYS A 270 11.40 -8.74 2.62
C CYS A 270 10.84 -7.90 1.49
N CYS A 271 10.00 -6.92 1.81
CA CYS A 271 9.55 -6.04 0.76
C CYS A 271 10.71 -5.22 0.18
N THR A 272 10.74 -4.90 -1.11
CA THR A 272 11.83 -4.16 -1.77
C THR A 272 12.04 -2.80 -1.13
N ARG A 273 10.95 -2.13 -0.71
CA ARG A 273 10.99 -0.89 0.09
C ARG A 273 11.78 -1.04 1.39
N ASN A 274 11.78 -2.24 1.97
CA ASN A 274 12.43 -2.56 3.23
C ASN A 274 13.62 -3.52 3.10
N MET A 275 14.02 -3.92 1.89
CA MET A 275 15.14 -4.86 1.77
C MET A 275 16.44 -4.22 2.26
N SER A 276 16.58 -2.90 2.07
CA SER A 276 17.65 -2.08 2.66
C SER A 276 17.63 -1.99 4.18
N SER A 277 16.55 -2.45 4.81
CA SER A 277 16.39 -2.47 6.27
C SER A 277 16.46 -3.90 6.83
N CYS A 278 16.58 -4.93 6.00
CA CYS A 278 16.89 -6.25 6.51
C CYS A 278 18.20 -6.20 7.28
N ASN A 279 18.15 -6.48 8.58
CA ASN A 279 19.30 -6.29 9.46
C ASN A 279 20.46 -7.27 9.17
N GLY A 280 20.19 -8.34 8.39
CA GLY A 280 21.15 -9.40 8.10
C GLY A 280 21.52 -10.20 9.35
N HIS A 281 21.61 -11.53 9.23
CA HIS A 281 22.35 -12.29 10.23
C HIS A 281 23.83 -12.30 9.83
N PRO A 282 24.78 -12.14 10.76
CA PRO A 282 26.19 -12.44 10.48
C PRO A 282 26.30 -13.88 9.99
N ILE A 283 27.08 -14.11 8.93
CA ILE A 283 27.10 -15.39 8.22
C ILE A 283 27.62 -16.54 9.09
N ASP A 284 28.40 -16.26 10.15
CA ASP A 284 29.11 -17.31 10.91
C ASP A 284 29.12 -17.14 12.44
N ILE A 285 28.21 -16.34 13.00
CA ILE A 285 28.18 -16.14 14.46
C ILE A 285 27.02 -16.94 15.04
N GLN A 286 27.34 -18.09 15.65
CA GLN A 286 26.39 -18.82 16.49
C GLN A 286 25.75 -17.84 17.48
N LEU A 287 24.42 -17.84 17.54
CA LEU A 287 23.63 -17.03 18.46
C LEU A 287 24.26 -17.07 19.85
N ILE A 288 24.76 -15.93 20.34
CA ILE A 288 25.27 -15.82 21.71
C ILE A 288 24.10 -16.18 22.62
N PRO A 289 24.19 -17.25 23.43
CA PRO A 289 23.12 -17.58 24.37
C PRO A 289 22.88 -16.36 25.25
N GLY A 290 21.62 -15.90 25.31
CA GLY A 290 21.25 -14.73 26.10
C GLY A 290 21.68 -14.94 27.56
N LEU A 291 22.78 -14.30 27.97
CA LEU A 291 23.27 -14.37 29.34
C LEU A 291 22.35 -13.50 30.22
N PRO A 292 21.70 -14.08 31.23
CA PRO A 292 20.92 -13.31 32.18
C PRO A 292 21.89 -12.54 33.08
N GLY A 293 21.84 -11.21 33.00
CA GLY A 293 22.58 -10.32 33.89
C GLY A 293 23.75 -9.60 33.23
N SER A 294 23.69 -8.28 33.31
CA SER A 294 24.66 -7.29 32.86
C SER A 294 26.07 -7.52 33.44
N LYS A 295 26.85 -8.41 32.84
CA LYS A 295 28.31 -8.45 33.02
C LYS A 295 28.97 -8.40 31.65
N SER A 296 29.54 -7.22 31.38
CA SER A 296 30.51 -6.89 30.33
C SER A 296 30.64 -7.90 29.19
N VAL A 297 30.05 -7.57 28.04
CA VAL A 297 30.38 -8.23 26.77
C VAL A 297 31.90 -8.21 26.59
N LEU A 298 32.53 -9.37 26.38
CA LEU A 298 33.97 -9.46 26.18
C LEU A 298 34.39 -8.54 25.01
N PRO A 299 35.34 -7.60 25.17
CA PRO A 299 35.81 -6.74 24.09
C PRO A 299 36.25 -7.52 22.84
N ASN A 300 36.83 -8.71 23.04
CA ASN A 300 37.26 -9.59 21.96
C ASN A 300 36.10 -10.12 21.10
N LEU A 301 34.92 -10.30 21.69
CA LEU A 301 33.72 -10.76 20.99
C LEU A 301 33.13 -9.64 20.11
N ILE A 302 33.19 -8.41 20.60
CA ILE A 302 32.81 -7.21 19.85
C ILE A 302 33.75 -7.00 18.65
N VAL A 303 35.06 -7.21 18.85
CA VAL A 303 36.07 -7.13 17.77
C VAL A 303 35.90 -8.24 16.75
N ALA A 304 35.64 -9.47 17.17
CA ALA A 304 35.36 -10.59 16.25
C ALA A 304 34.08 -10.34 15.42
N TYR A 305 33.03 -9.82 16.05
CA TYR A 305 31.78 -9.44 15.40
C TYR A 305 31.97 -8.29 14.40
N ALA A 306 32.73 -7.26 14.77
CA ALA A 306 33.06 -6.12 13.91
C ALA A 306 33.94 -6.50 12.71
N LYS A 307 34.72 -7.59 12.83
CA LYS A 307 35.57 -8.13 11.77
C LYS A 307 34.91 -9.21 10.91
N SER A 308 33.69 -9.65 11.25
CA SER A 308 32.96 -10.62 10.44
C SER A 308 32.55 -9.98 9.11
N GLU A 309 32.87 -10.65 7.99
CA GLU A 309 32.40 -10.22 6.67
C GLU A 309 30.87 -10.28 6.64
N ARG A 310 30.25 -9.16 6.26
CA ARG A 310 28.81 -9.08 6.01
C ARG A 310 28.59 -9.03 4.50
N VAL A 311 27.57 -9.74 4.02
CA VAL A 311 27.21 -9.79 2.58
C VAL A 311 26.88 -8.40 2.01
N HIS A 312 26.46 -7.46 2.86
CA HIS A 312 26.33 -6.05 2.53
C HIS A 312 26.75 -5.19 3.72
N SER A 313 27.21 -3.98 3.45
CA SER A 313 27.37 -2.96 4.49
C SER A 313 26.04 -2.82 5.23
N PRO A 314 26.00 -2.90 6.57
CA PRO A 314 24.80 -2.55 7.31
C PRO A 314 24.42 -1.13 6.92
N LYS A 315 23.21 -0.90 6.38
CA LYS A 315 22.68 0.46 6.39
C LYS A 315 22.34 0.76 7.84
N ARG A 316 23.35 1.31 8.54
CA ARG A 316 23.27 2.48 9.42
C ARG A 316 21.82 2.81 9.85
N GLY A 317 21.24 1.99 10.72
CA GLY A 317 19.95 2.27 11.33
C GLY A 317 20.11 3.48 12.26
N CYS A 318 19.24 4.48 12.11
CA CYS A 318 19.27 5.69 12.92
C CYS A 318 19.16 5.32 14.41
N CYS A 319 20.17 5.65 15.22
CA CYS A 319 20.02 5.68 16.68
C CYS A 319 19.11 6.85 17.05
N MET A 320 17.79 6.71 16.91
CA MET A 320 16.87 7.82 17.15
C MET A 320 16.74 8.24 18.63
N LYS A 321 17.52 7.66 19.54
CA LYS A 321 17.51 7.94 20.99
C LYS A 321 18.90 7.75 21.62
N CYS A 322 19.89 8.43 21.06
CA CYS A 322 21.20 8.58 21.68
C CYS A 322 21.21 9.93 22.43
N GLU A 323 20.58 9.97 23.60
CA GLU A 323 20.76 11.06 24.56
C GLU A 323 21.59 10.50 25.71
N LEU A 324 22.64 11.22 26.16
CA LEU A 324 23.16 11.25 27.55
C LEU A 324 24.52 11.97 27.63
N PRO A 325 24.78 12.71 28.74
CA PRO A 325 26.13 13.08 29.16
C PRO A 325 26.84 11.86 29.76
N GLY A 326 28.07 11.57 29.32
CA GLY A 326 28.85 10.42 29.78
C GLY A 326 28.44 9.11 29.09
N TRP A 327 29.04 8.86 27.93
CA TRP A 327 28.83 7.72 27.03
C TRP A 327 28.58 6.37 27.73
N ARG A 328 27.48 5.67 27.36
CA ARG A 328 27.44 4.20 27.22
C ARG A 328 26.12 3.56 26.75
N ASN A 329 24.99 4.25 26.62
CA ASN A 329 23.72 3.56 26.32
C ASN A 329 22.99 4.09 25.08
N CYS A 330 22.59 3.16 24.20
CA CYS A 330 21.68 3.43 23.07
C CYS A 330 20.30 2.91 23.44
N ASN A 331 19.28 3.78 23.46
CA ASN A 331 17.92 3.42 23.85
C ASN A 331 17.00 3.16 22.65
N SER A 332 17.57 3.00 21.45
CA SER A 332 16.83 2.63 20.25
C SER A 332 16.56 1.12 20.24
N THR A 333 15.29 0.72 20.12
CA THR A 333 14.90 -0.68 19.89
C THR A 333 15.40 -1.23 18.56
N LEU A 334 15.82 -0.35 17.65
CA LEU A 334 16.42 -0.68 16.37
C LEU A 334 17.95 -0.87 16.46
N CYS A 335 18.57 -0.51 17.60
CA CYS A 335 19.98 -0.73 17.83
C CYS A 335 20.22 -2.10 18.44
N TRP A 336 21.17 -2.84 17.86
CA TRP A 336 21.46 -4.22 18.24
C TRP A 336 22.18 -4.35 19.58
N SER A 337 22.76 -3.26 20.11
CA SER A 337 23.38 -3.23 21.43
C SER A 337 22.75 -2.14 22.30
N LYS A 338 22.51 -2.47 23.57
CA LYS A 338 22.19 -1.47 24.62
C LYS A 338 23.33 -0.45 24.81
N THR A 339 24.52 -0.71 24.26
CA THR A 339 25.66 0.19 24.18
C THR A 339 25.83 0.79 22.79
N ILE A 340 26.59 1.89 22.63
CA ILE A 340 26.97 2.43 21.30
C ILE A 340 27.70 1.33 20.53
N CYS A 341 27.20 0.94 19.35
CA CYS A 341 27.85 -0.11 18.57
C CYS A 341 29.21 0.38 18.04
N PRO A 342 30.18 -0.51 17.78
CA PRO A 342 31.51 -0.12 17.27
C PRO A 342 31.45 0.69 15.97
N GLU A 343 30.40 0.51 15.18
CA GLU A 343 30.14 1.25 13.93
C GLU A 343 29.65 2.68 14.16
N CYS A 344 29.05 2.97 15.33
CA CYS A 344 28.79 4.34 15.78
C CYS A 344 30.00 4.91 16.53
N ALA A 345 30.92 4.09 17.03
CA ALA A 345 32.09 4.55 17.77
C ALA A 345 33.20 5.14 16.87
N SER A 346 33.15 4.93 15.55
CA SER A 346 34.18 5.36 14.59
C SER A 346 33.96 6.76 13.98
N GLY A 347 32.85 7.44 14.31
CA GLY A 347 32.56 8.79 13.82
C GLY A 347 31.31 9.40 14.47
N GLY A 348 31.31 10.72 14.66
CA GLY A 348 30.19 11.47 15.21
C GLY A 348 30.54 12.92 15.54
N VAL A 349 29.52 13.70 15.85
CA VAL A 349 29.64 15.11 16.22
C VAL A 349 29.24 15.32 17.67
N ALA A 350 30.06 16.05 18.42
CA ALA A 350 29.72 16.52 19.77
C ALA A 350 29.17 17.95 19.68
N CYS A 351 28.14 18.33 20.48
CA CYS A 351 27.83 19.77 20.67
C CYS A 351 29.11 20.46 21.13
N LEU A 352 29.24 21.74 20.79
CA LEU A 352 30.26 22.62 21.36
C LEU A 352 30.33 22.56 22.91
N CYS A 353 29.21 22.34 23.60
CA CYS A 353 29.18 22.17 25.06
C CYS A 353 29.72 20.82 25.55
N GLN A 354 29.98 19.87 24.64
CA GLN A 354 30.44 18.49 24.91
C GLN A 354 29.49 17.59 25.71
N GLU A 355 28.33 18.09 26.12
CA GLU A 355 27.31 17.33 26.88
C GLU A 355 26.53 16.34 26.01
N VAL A 356 26.46 16.59 24.71
CA VAL A 356 25.72 15.77 23.75
C VAL A 356 26.66 15.35 22.63
N TRP A 357 26.60 14.07 22.29
CA TRP A 357 27.26 13.51 21.13
C TRP A 357 26.24 12.71 20.32
N ALA A 358 26.28 12.86 19.00
CA ALA A 358 25.46 12.10 18.07
C ALA A 358 26.37 11.47 17.01
N CYS A 359 26.09 10.23 16.61
CA CYS A 359 26.77 9.67 15.45
C CYS A 359 26.36 10.45 14.18
N ASP A 360 27.20 10.41 13.14
CA ASP A 360 27.00 11.22 11.92
C ASP A 360 25.60 11.05 11.32
N LEU A 361 25.04 9.85 11.35
CA LEU A 361 23.68 9.57 10.89
C LEU A 361 22.61 10.29 11.66
N CYS A 362 22.71 10.29 12.99
CA CYS A 362 21.69 10.88 13.86
C CYS A 362 21.77 12.40 13.76
N ALA A 363 22.99 12.93 13.58
CA ALA A 363 23.20 14.34 13.28
C ALA A 363 22.66 14.76 11.89
N GLU A 364 22.58 13.84 10.93
CA GLU A 364 22.04 14.12 9.59
C GLU A 364 20.53 13.90 9.47
N HIS A 365 19.96 12.88 10.12
CA HIS A 365 18.59 12.41 9.84
C HIS A 365 17.57 12.73 10.95
N SER A 366 18.00 13.20 12.12
CA SER A 366 17.10 13.51 13.23
C SER A 366 17.12 15.03 13.51
N PRO A 367 16.22 15.80 12.87
CA PRO A 367 16.10 17.23 13.17
C PRO A 367 15.82 17.39 14.68
N GLY A 368 16.57 18.28 15.33
CA GLY A 368 16.50 18.53 16.79
C GLY A 368 17.52 17.81 17.67
N VAL A 369 18.25 16.79 17.18
CA VAL A 369 19.34 16.16 17.96
C VAL A 369 20.60 17.01 17.92
N VAL A 370 20.96 17.47 16.72
CA VAL A 370 22.08 18.40 16.50
C VAL A 370 21.62 19.52 15.58
N ILE A 371 21.69 20.75 16.09
CA ILE A 371 21.49 21.99 15.36
C ILE A 371 22.84 22.42 14.78
N ARG A 372 22.92 22.70 13.48
CA ARG A 372 24.16 23.17 12.84
C ARG A 372 24.05 24.64 12.48
N CYS A 373 25.07 25.43 12.84
CA CYS A 373 25.15 26.82 12.39
C CYS A 373 25.31 26.86 10.86
N PRO A 374 24.45 27.57 10.11
CA PRO A 374 24.51 27.54 8.65
C PRO A 374 25.75 28.22 8.06
N ARG A 375 26.47 29.05 8.83
CA ARG A 375 27.73 29.70 8.40
C ARG A 375 28.96 28.84 8.68
N CYS A 376 29.18 28.43 9.93
CA CYS A 376 30.41 27.71 10.32
C CYS A 376 30.25 26.19 10.40
N ASN A 377 29.03 25.66 10.18
CA ASN A 377 28.67 24.25 10.28
C ASN A 377 29.01 23.59 11.63
N ARG A 378 29.25 24.39 12.68
CA ARG A 378 29.51 23.86 14.02
C ARG A 378 28.23 23.22 14.60
N PRO A 379 28.34 22.04 15.22
CA PRO A 379 27.22 21.32 15.82
C PRO A 379 26.90 21.83 17.23
N PHE A 380 25.60 21.92 17.52
CA PHE A 380 25.04 22.32 18.80
C PHE A 380 23.91 21.36 19.19
N CYS A 381 23.65 21.11 20.48
CA CYS A 381 22.44 20.39 20.89
C CYS A 381 21.30 21.38 21.18
N SER A 382 20.07 20.89 21.29
CA SER A 382 18.88 21.69 21.59
C SER A 382 18.93 22.43 22.93
N SER A 383 19.80 22.00 23.85
CA SER A 383 20.05 22.68 25.13
C SER A 383 21.15 23.75 25.06
N CYS A 384 21.92 23.81 23.96
CA CYS A 384 23.02 24.75 23.79
C CYS A 384 22.43 26.16 23.49
N SER A 385 22.47 27.09 24.44
CA SER A 385 21.93 28.46 24.31
C SER A 385 22.68 29.36 23.30
N TYR A 386 23.70 28.81 22.62
CA TYR A 386 24.57 29.52 21.69
C TYR A 386 24.03 29.60 20.27
N ILE A 387 22.92 28.91 20.02
CA ILE A 387 22.20 28.87 18.75
C ILE A 387 20.71 28.65 19.04
N ASP A 388 19.84 29.23 18.22
CA ASP A 388 18.40 29.01 18.27
C ASP A 388 17.95 28.22 17.02
N GLU A 389 16.92 27.39 17.17
CA GLU A 389 16.25 26.67 16.07
C GLU A 389 14.75 26.92 16.11
N CYS A 390 14.12 27.06 14.94
CA CYS A 390 12.67 27.18 14.84
C CYS A 390 12.00 25.85 15.13
N GLN A 391 11.12 25.83 16.12
CA GLN A 391 10.38 24.62 16.51
C GLN A 391 9.53 24.04 15.38
N GLU A 392 9.10 24.86 14.43
CA GLU A 392 8.18 24.47 13.35
C GLU A 392 8.92 24.01 12.08
N CYS A 393 9.87 24.81 11.60
CA CYS A 393 10.57 24.52 10.34
C CYS A 393 12.00 23.97 10.52
N HIS A 394 12.47 23.83 11.77
CA HIS A 394 13.83 23.36 12.11
C HIS A 394 14.96 24.15 11.43
N ARG A 395 14.69 25.39 11.01
CA ARG A 395 15.75 26.28 10.50
C ARG A 395 16.49 26.90 11.68
N ALA A 396 17.81 26.76 11.67
CA ALA A 396 18.71 27.30 12.69
C ALA A 396 19.09 28.77 12.42
N HIS A 397 19.31 29.53 13.50
CA HIS A 397 19.99 30.82 13.44
C HIS A 397 21.50 30.63 13.21
N LEU A 398 22.23 31.73 12.98
CA LEU A 398 23.66 31.74 13.24
C LEU A 398 23.95 31.53 14.72
N CYS A 399 25.02 30.80 15.01
CA CYS A 399 25.59 30.81 16.35
C CYS A 399 26.13 32.21 16.70
N TYR A 400 26.26 32.51 17.99
CA TYR A 400 26.60 33.86 18.44
C TYR A 400 27.88 34.41 17.81
N ASP A 401 28.97 33.62 17.75
CA ASP A 401 30.22 34.00 17.05
C ASP A 401 29.95 34.50 15.61
N CYS A 402 29.16 33.72 14.87
CA CYS A 402 28.90 33.99 13.46
C CYS A 402 27.92 35.16 13.27
N ALA A 403 27.04 35.41 14.23
CA ALA A 403 26.11 36.53 14.24
C ALA A 403 26.82 37.85 14.57
N GLU A 404 27.77 37.84 15.51
CA GLU A 404 28.60 39.02 15.83
C GLU A 404 29.45 39.43 14.63
N GLU A 405 30.12 38.47 13.96
CA GLU A 405 30.96 38.71 12.78
C GLU A 405 30.21 39.22 11.54
N GLU A 406 28.89 39.13 11.49
CA GLU A 406 28.10 39.55 10.34
C GLU A 406 27.73 41.03 10.38
N SER A 407 27.72 41.63 11.56
CA SER A 407 27.31 43.03 11.74
C SER A 407 28.19 44.04 10.99
N ASP A 408 29.34 43.60 10.48
CA ASP A 408 30.36 44.44 9.83
C ASP A 408 30.44 44.30 8.30
N VAL A 409 29.70 43.38 7.66
CA VAL A 409 29.89 43.09 6.22
C VAL A 409 28.57 43.14 5.44
N ASP A 410 28.39 44.21 4.67
CA ASP A 410 27.24 44.48 3.79
C ASP A 410 27.33 43.69 2.46
N ASP A 411 27.48 42.36 2.56
CA ASP A 411 27.60 41.48 1.39
C ASP A 411 26.20 40.99 0.96
N GLY A 412 25.69 41.60 -0.12
CA GLY A 412 24.33 41.51 -0.67
C GLY A 412 23.84 40.15 -1.21
N VAL A 413 24.28 39.02 -0.65
CA VAL A 413 23.73 37.68 -0.96
C VAL A 413 23.45 36.92 0.34
N MET A 414 22.63 37.52 1.21
CA MET A 414 22.16 36.87 2.42
C MET A 414 21.03 35.90 2.09
N MET A 415 21.25 34.59 2.27
CA MET A 415 20.12 33.65 2.39
C MET A 415 19.17 34.20 3.45
N GLU A 416 17.89 34.31 3.12
CA GLU A 416 16.86 34.86 4.01
C GLU A 416 16.83 34.07 5.33
N ARG A 417 17.26 34.73 6.40
CA ARG A 417 17.51 34.08 7.70
C ARG A 417 16.25 34.08 8.52
N PRO A 418 15.96 32.99 9.24
CA PRO A 418 14.80 32.95 10.11
C PRO A 418 14.96 34.01 11.21
N LYS A 419 14.06 35.00 11.24
CA LYS A 419 14.00 35.97 12.33
C LYS A 419 13.09 35.40 13.42
N PHE A 420 13.65 35.10 14.59
CA PHE A 420 12.88 34.60 15.71
C PHE A 420 12.08 35.73 16.36
N VAL A 421 10.79 35.82 16.03
CA VAL A 421 9.91 36.91 16.48
C VAL A 421 9.01 36.53 17.65
N ALA A 422 8.92 35.23 17.98
CA ALA A 422 8.08 34.74 19.06
C ALA A 422 8.67 33.53 19.79
N SER A 423 8.22 33.33 21.03
CA SER A 423 8.39 32.10 21.80
C SER A 423 7.01 31.47 22.04
N CYS A 424 6.94 30.15 22.00
CA CYS A 424 5.74 29.41 22.38
C CYS A 424 5.40 29.70 23.86
N GLY A 425 4.16 30.07 24.15
CA GLY A 425 3.73 30.43 25.50
C GLY A 425 3.75 29.27 26.51
N SER A 426 3.72 28.03 26.03
CA SER A 426 3.80 26.81 26.87
C SER A 426 5.26 26.33 26.98
N CYS A 427 5.87 25.86 25.88
CA CYS A 427 7.22 25.27 25.94
C CYS A 427 8.38 26.28 25.79
N GLN A 428 8.10 27.57 25.62
CA GLN A 428 9.09 28.64 25.39
C GLN A 428 9.95 28.51 24.11
N ALA A 429 9.76 27.45 23.32
CA ALA A 429 10.50 27.20 22.09
C ALA A 429 10.34 28.37 21.09
N LYS A 430 11.42 28.69 20.36
CA LYS A 430 11.48 29.82 19.43
C LYS A 430 10.75 29.49 18.13
N VAL A 431 10.03 30.47 17.58
CA VAL A 431 9.34 30.35 16.29
C VAL A 431 9.75 31.53 15.39
N CYS A 432 10.13 31.23 14.15
CA CYS A 432 10.50 32.25 13.18
C CYS A 432 9.27 32.98 12.62
N ASP A 433 9.48 34.20 12.13
CA ASP A 433 8.52 35.07 11.46
C ASP A 433 7.69 34.38 10.37
N ARG A 434 8.33 33.55 9.54
CA ARG A 434 7.65 32.78 8.51
C ARG A 434 6.64 31.79 9.10
N CYS A 435 7.07 30.97 10.05
CA CYS A 435 6.19 30.00 10.71
C CYS A 435 5.11 30.70 11.56
N VAL A 436 5.41 31.85 12.14
CA VAL A 436 4.38 32.66 12.79
C VAL A 436 3.31 33.13 11.79
N SER A 437 3.70 33.51 10.58
CA SER A 437 2.75 33.98 9.56
C SER A 437 1.92 32.82 8.98
N ASP A 438 2.54 31.65 8.81
CA ASP A 438 1.93 30.47 8.17
C ASP A 438 1.08 29.63 9.15
N SER A 439 1.42 29.62 10.45
CA SER A 439 0.84 28.65 11.40
C SER A 439 0.71 29.14 12.84
N ALA A 440 0.73 30.46 13.13
CA ALA A 440 0.55 30.92 14.51
C ALA A 440 -0.88 30.68 15.04
N PHE A 441 -1.02 29.61 15.81
CA PHE A 441 -2.20 29.40 16.65
C PHE A 441 -2.06 30.23 17.92
N SER A 442 -3.08 31.03 18.20
CA SER A 442 -3.19 31.79 19.46
C SER A 442 -4.15 31.04 20.37
N CYS A 443 -3.78 30.79 21.62
CA CYS A 443 -4.72 30.26 22.60
C CYS A 443 -5.89 31.24 22.75
N SER A 444 -7.12 30.78 22.57
CA SER A 444 -8.33 31.61 22.68
C SER A 444 -8.50 32.21 24.09
N GLY A 445 -8.03 31.52 25.13
CA GLY A 445 -8.15 31.95 26.52
C GLY A 445 -7.18 33.06 26.94
N CYS A 446 -5.89 32.95 26.61
CA CYS A 446 -4.86 33.89 27.06
C CYS A 446 -4.13 34.63 25.93
N SER A 447 -4.52 34.39 24.68
CA SER A 447 -3.87 34.94 23.47
C SER A 447 -2.38 34.60 23.33
N LYS A 448 -1.83 33.69 24.16
CA LYS A 448 -0.46 33.21 24.00
C LYS A 448 -0.35 32.40 22.72
N ARG A 449 0.71 32.63 21.95
CA ARG A 449 1.02 31.86 20.75
C ARG A 449 1.55 30.49 21.13
N LEU A 450 1.07 29.44 20.46
CA LEU A 450 1.49 28.07 20.68
C LEU A 450 2.17 27.52 19.42
N CYS A 451 3.23 26.73 19.59
CA CYS A 451 3.77 25.91 18.51
C CYS A 451 2.78 24.78 18.17
N THR A 452 2.89 24.18 16.98
CA THR A 452 2.04 23.10 16.49
C THR A 452 2.06 21.89 17.44
N SER A 453 3.21 21.59 18.06
CA SER A 453 3.30 20.54 19.07
C SER A 453 2.48 20.86 20.32
N CYS A 454 2.54 22.11 20.81
CA CYS A 454 1.78 22.55 21.98
C CYS A 454 0.29 22.84 21.67
N ARG A 455 -0.08 23.00 20.41
CA ARG A 455 -1.48 23.15 19.97
C ARG A 455 -2.31 21.92 20.33
N MET A 456 -1.73 20.74 20.16
CA MET A 456 -2.40 19.46 20.45
C MET A 456 -2.56 19.20 21.96
N SER A 457 -1.86 19.97 22.80
CA SER A 457 -1.99 19.95 24.25
C SER A 457 -2.87 21.09 24.75
N LEU A 458 -3.38 20.96 25.97
CA LEU A 458 -4.06 22.05 26.65
C LEU A 458 -3.06 23.18 26.92
N CYS A 459 -3.45 24.43 26.66
CA CYS A 459 -2.63 25.57 27.09
C CYS A 459 -2.49 25.52 28.62
N ASP A 460 -1.25 25.50 29.12
CA ASP A 460 -0.98 25.31 30.55
C ASP A 460 -1.66 26.36 31.44
N ASP A 461 -1.80 27.60 30.95
CA ASP A 461 -2.43 28.68 31.71
C ASP A 461 -3.97 28.61 31.70
N CYS A 462 -4.57 28.11 30.62
CA CYS A 462 -6.02 28.21 30.42
C CYS A 462 -6.75 26.88 30.59
N ARG A 463 -6.04 25.75 30.43
CA ARG A 463 -6.58 24.39 30.30
C ARG A 463 -7.75 24.27 29.31
N GLN A 464 -7.81 25.14 28.31
CA GLN A 464 -8.81 25.10 27.24
C GLN A 464 -8.19 24.51 25.98
N TRP A 465 -8.99 23.73 25.26
CA TRP A 465 -8.59 23.11 24.00
C TRP A 465 -8.62 24.17 22.88
N SER A 466 -7.60 24.20 22.04
CA SER A 466 -7.39 25.25 21.03
C SER A 466 -7.97 24.89 19.65
N GLY A 467 -8.93 23.98 19.58
CA GLY A 467 -9.63 23.65 18.35
C GLY A 467 -10.64 24.75 18.00
N SER A 468 -10.26 25.67 17.12
CA SER A 468 -11.25 26.34 16.28
C SER A 468 -11.74 25.29 15.29
N ASP A 469 -12.93 24.75 15.54
CA ASP A 469 -13.72 24.13 14.48
C ASP A 469 -14.09 25.29 13.54
N ASP A 470 -13.29 25.48 12.49
CA ASP A 470 -13.70 26.26 11.33
C ASP A 470 -14.82 25.45 10.65
N GLU A 471 -16.03 25.49 11.24
CA GLU A 471 -17.27 25.21 10.52
C GLU A 471 -17.38 26.29 9.45
N GLU A 472 -16.92 25.97 8.24
CA GLU A 472 -17.32 26.66 7.01
C GLU A 472 -18.84 26.57 6.91
N SER A 473 -19.51 27.57 7.47
CA SER A 473 -20.93 27.79 7.28
C SER A 473 -21.18 28.07 5.81
N GLU A 474 -21.56 27.03 5.05
CA GLU A 474 -22.15 27.17 3.73
C GLU A 474 -23.43 28.01 3.86
N THR A 475 -23.31 29.31 3.56
CA THR A 475 -24.43 30.20 3.34
C THR A 475 -25.17 29.72 2.08
N SER A 476 -26.27 29.03 2.30
CA SER A 476 -27.29 28.72 1.29
C SER A 476 -27.87 30.03 0.75
N GLY A 477 -27.39 30.44 -0.42
CA GLY A 477 -28.00 31.50 -1.22
C GLY A 477 -29.23 30.97 -1.93
N ASP A 478 -30.39 31.08 -1.27
CA ASP A 478 -31.71 31.00 -1.89
C ASP A 478 -32.18 32.43 -2.23
N THR A 479 -32.42 32.69 -3.52
CA THR A 479 -33.48 33.56 -4.10
C THR A 479 -33.08 33.99 -5.52
N GLY A 480 -33.90 33.59 -6.50
CA GLY A 480 -33.72 34.02 -7.89
C GLY A 480 -34.80 33.49 -8.82
N ALA A 481 -36.07 33.73 -8.46
CA ALA A 481 -37.16 33.71 -9.43
C ALA A 481 -36.96 34.87 -10.42
N LEU A 482 -37.05 34.59 -11.72
CA LEU A 482 -37.41 35.56 -12.74
C LEU A 482 -38.01 34.82 -13.95
N ASP A 483 -39.26 35.15 -14.23
CA ASP A 483 -40.01 34.85 -15.44
C ASP A 483 -39.23 35.24 -16.71
N VAL A 484 -39.22 34.35 -17.72
CA VAL A 484 -39.77 34.50 -19.10
C VAL A 484 -39.79 33.11 -19.75
#